data_AF-R1D525-F1
#
_entry.id   AF-R1D525-F1
#
_cell.length_a   1.000
_cell.length_b   1.000
_cell.length_c   1.000
_cell.angle_alpha   90.00
_cell.angle_beta   90.00
_cell.angle_gamma   90.00
#
_symmetry.space_group_name_H-M   'P 1'
#
loop_
_entity.id
_entity.type
_entity.pdbx_description
1 polymer ?
#
loop_
_entity_poly.entity_id
_entity_poly.type
_entity_poly.pdbx_seq_one_letter_code
_entity_poly.pdbx_strand_id
1 'polypeptide(L)' 'SIMKCDVDIRKDLYANVVLSGGTTMYAGIADRMSKEITALAPASMKVKIIAVCLE' A
#
# COMPACT_ATOMS: atom_id res chain seq x y z
N SER A 1 10.41 -4.92 -6.63
CA SER A 1 10.20 -3.57 -6.06
C SER A 1 9.49 -2.69 -7.05
N ILE A 2 8.50 -1.91 -6.60
CA ILE A 2 7.68 -1.02 -7.44
C ILE A 2 8.54 -0.04 -8.26
N MET A 3 9.70 0.37 -7.72
CA MET A 3 10.69 1.22 -8.40
C MET A 3 11.40 0.57 -9.60
N LYS A 4 11.33 -0.75 -9.77
CA LYS A 4 11.83 -1.46 -10.97
C LYS A 4 10.72 -1.71 -12.01
N CYS A 5 9.47 -1.42 -11.66
CA CYS A 5 8.31 -1.56 -12.52
C CYS A 5 8.14 -0.31 -13.40
N ASP A 6 7.45 -0.47 -14.53
CA ASP A 6 7.14 0.61 -15.48
C ASP A 6 6.29 1.71 -14.82
N VAL A 7 6.44 2.96 -15.26
CA VAL A 7 5.78 4.12 -14.66
C VAL A 7 4.24 4.00 -14.73
N ASP A 8 3.71 3.32 -15.74
CA ASP A 8 2.28 3.12 -15.87
C ASP A 8 1.74 2.08 -14.89
N ILE A 9 2.46 0.97 -14.68
CA ILE A 9 2.06 -0.03 -13.68
C ILE A 9 2.34 0.41 -12.25
N ARG A 10 3.24 1.37 -12.00
CA ARG A 10 3.42 1.96 -10.67
C ARG A 10 2.12 2.58 -10.15
N LYS A 11 1.35 3.23 -11.04
CA LYS A 11 0.04 3.85 -10.71
C LYS A 11 -0.91 2.80 -10.15
N ASP A 12 -1.01 1.69 -10.86
CA ASP A 12 -1.90 0.61 -10.49
C ASP A 12 -1.43 -0.14 -9.23
N LEU A 13 -0.12 -0.38 -9.12
CA LEU A 13 0.49 -1.04 -7.95
C LEU A 13 0.32 -0.24 -6.66
N TYR A 14 0.46 1.10 -6.70
CA TYR A 14 0.22 1.93 -5.53
C TYR A 14 -1.28 2.07 -5.21
N ALA A 15 -2.13 2.02 -6.23
CA ALA A 15 -3.59 2.09 -6.07
C ALA A 15 -4.18 0.80 -5.48
N ASN A 16 -3.51 -0.35 -5.59
CA ASN A 16 -4.03 -1.65 -5.16
C ASN A 16 -3.03 -2.38 -4.23
N VAL A 17 -2.92 -1.93 -2.98
CA VAL A 17 -2.07 -2.60 -1.98
C VAL A 17 -2.94 -3.43 -1.05
N VAL A 18 -2.91 -4.75 -1.21
CA VAL A 18 -3.60 -5.69 -0.32
C VAL A 18 -2.62 -6.21 0.71
N LEU A 19 -2.94 -5.99 1.97
CA LEU A 19 -2.21 -6.54 3.11
C LEU A 19 -2.99 -7.77 3.62
N SER A 20 -2.34 -8.93 3.52
CA SER A 20 -2.87 -10.21 3.97
C SER A 20 -1.82 -10.90 4.84
N GLY A 21 -2.11 -11.10 6.12
CA GLY A 21 -1.23 -11.80 7.06
C GLY A 21 -1.62 -11.59 8.53
N GLY A 22 -0.98 -12.30 9.46
CA GLY A 22 -1.21 -12.11 10.90
C GLY A 22 -0.76 -10.74 11.41
N THR A 23 0.18 -10.08 10.73
CA THR A 23 0.65 -8.74 11.07
C THR A 23 -0.36 -7.65 10.76
N THR A 24 -1.34 -7.89 9.88
CA THR A 24 -2.46 -6.97 9.64
C THR A 24 -3.42 -6.85 10.82
N MET A 25 -3.39 -7.83 11.74
CA MET A 25 -4.16 -7.81 12.99
C MET A 25 -3.63 -6.78 13.99
N TYR A 26 -2.43 -6.24 13.76
CA TYR A 26 -1.87 -5.19 14.59
C TYR A 26 -2.57 -3.85 14.31
N ALA A 27 -3.29 -3.34 15.30
CA ALA A 27 -4.03 -2.09 15.19
C ALA A 27 -3.10 -0.94 14.73
N GLY A 28 -3.48 -0.26 13.64
CA GLY A 28 -2.73 0.88 13.10
C GLY A 28 -1.61 0.54 12.13
N ILE A 29 -1.36 -0.74 11.81
CA ILE A 29 -0.36 -1.10 10.79
C ILE A 29 -0.78 -0.60 9.39
N ALA A 30 -2.07 -0.62 9.09
CA ALA A 30 -2.61 -0.13 7.82
C ALA A 30 -2.38 1.39 7.67
N ASP A 31 -2.55 2.17 8.75
CA ASP A 31 -2.29 3.63 8.74
C ASP A 31 -0.80 3.91 8.55
N ARG A 32 0.08 3.20 9.28
CA ARG A 32 1.54 3.34 9.09
C ARG A 32 1.95 3.01 7.66
N MET A 33 1.46 1.89 7.12
CA MET A 33 1.77 1.47 5.76
C MET A 33 1.27 2.51 4.75
N SER A 34 0.10 3.10 5.00
CA SER A 34 -0.48 4.15 4.16
C SER A 34 0.41 5.39 4.14
N LYS A 35 0.88 5.83 5.32
CA LYS A 35 1.81 6.96 5.42
C LYS A 35 3.14 6.71 4.72
N GLU A 36 3.77 5.55 4.94
CA GLU A 36 5.04 5.22 4.32
C GLU A 36 4.93 5.16 2.79
N ILE A 37 3.87 4.52 2.27
CA ILE A 37 3.63 4.45 0.83
C ILE A 37 3.30 5.83 0.26
N THR A 38 2.51 6.65 0.96
CA THR A 38 2.20 8.02 0.54
C THR A 38 3.43 8.93 0.57
N ALA A 39 4.38 8.71 1.48
CA ALA A 39 5.65 9.44 1.52
C ALA A 39 6.59 9.03 0.37
N LEU A 40 6.53 7.77 -0.07
CA LEU A 40 7.32 7.24 -1.18
C LEU A 40 6.70 7.52 -2.55
N ALA A 41 5.38 7.59 -2.63
CA ALA A 41 4.65 7.86 -3.87
C ALA A 41 4.54 9.38 -4.11
N PRO A 42 4.65 9.85 -5.36
CA PRO A 42 4.41 11.26 -5.67
C PRO A 42 2.94 11.63 -5.39
N ALA A 43 2.67 12.87 -4.98
CA ALA A 43 1.34 13.35 -4.57
C ALA A 43 0.22 13.21 -5.64
N SER A 44 0.58 12.89 -6.88
CA SER A 44 -0.34 12.59 -7.97
C SER A 44 -0.89 11.15 -7.96
N MET A 45 -0.34 10.24 -7.14
CA MET A 45 -0.82 8.86 -7.00
C MET A 45 -1.92 8.75 -5.95
N LYS A 46 -3.01 8.03 -6.26
CA LYS A 46 -3.94 7.54 -5.25
C LYS A 46 -3.41 6.24 -4.67
N VAL A 47 -3.22 6.22 -3.36
CA VAL A 47 -2.83 5.02 -2.60
C VAL A 47 -4.08 4.44 -1.93
N LYS A 48 -4.37 3.16 -2.17
CA LYS A 48 -5.45 2.45 -1.48
C LYS A 48 -4.88 1.20 -0.85
N ILE A 49 -4.98 1.14 0.48
CA ILE A 49 -4.55 0.00 1.26
C ILE A 49 -5.78 -0.75 1.74
N ILE A 50 -5.84 -2.03 1.39
CA ILE A 50 -6.89 -2.96 1.82
C ILE A 50 -6.22 -3.93 2.79
N ALA A 51 -6.49 -3.77 4.07
CA ALA A 51 -6.09 -4.74 5.08
C ALA A 51 -7.22 -5.75 5.26
N VAL A 52 -6.94 -7.03 5.03
CA VAL A 52 -7.89 -8.10 5.29
C VAL A 52 -7.52 -8.72 6.65
N CYS A 53 -8.37 -8.47 7.65
CA CYS A 53 -8.31 -9.19 8.92
C CYS A 53 -9.01 -10.53 8.70
N LEU A 54 -8.24 -11.61 8.65
CA LEU A 54 -8.78 -12.97 8.66
C LEU A 54 -8.92 -13.35 10.14
N GLU A 55 -10.16 -13.37 10.61
CA GLU A 55 -10.55 -13.93 11.91
C GLU A 55 -10.61 -15.47 11.84
#